data_AF-A0A9P3H4Y3-F1
#
_entry.id   AF-A0A9P3H4Y3-F1
#
_cell.length_a   1.000
_cell.length_b   1.000
_cell.length_c   1.000
_cell.angle_alpha   90.00
_cell.angle_beta   90.00
_cell.angle_gamma   90.00
#
_symmetry.space_group_name_H-M   'P 1'
#
loop_
_entity.id
_entity.type
_entity.pdbx_description
1 polymer ?
#
loop_
_entity_poly.entity_id
_entity_poly.type
_entity_poly.pdbx_seq_one_letter_code
_entity_poly.pdbx_strand_id
1 'polypeptide(L)'
;MAAENDFNADNVAPMEIPGFRGQVFTRNGAGYATRAYQYGSSSYATQGTMQPRAIYCPLDDDDVIKVIRYAQDKNIAVAVRTGGHQYCGASSTFGDNIQLDLSETYQAGFEWENDDTIVTVGVSHSLRDFNAKLTERGRFVPHGQCSQVYLGGHVQTGGYGQLGRSFGLLADHVEKFRIITALDCKPRWVTRGVRADEDLFFAVLGGSPGNFGVLTHVTIRVHKDSDHNQSRGLKAIYPYDRDRLKRLLDDMVTMTEQTDFPADYDYCVTVLSQFNSLLFPPTTLDEQMVTDLDRNQSSYWPPMIIVYAQWANLEGSDQEYDSTFFNDIKQAASACPLSKILVDNNEPTAMSRLAASWIFQNVREFNLPYVKRAYMSNSTTLRNDGWTDWVSDRVQDIQGALDNGCKLSVQIQHFGGTKSRFYRNDRNEQGEPRNTTSFSWRDSNICCVLDCFYSEGSRPIAEGWQAGNDEGVGSDQAKFCVEDRRVLWGSHDPNLHDVHKYYYEEASGKYERLCKIKREYDPTGVFTPNGFCVGSSAVVRQVGDQARQLAERVESLSIAPAFNFILADAPAPYDEHVLQQAEFLRSMANDEPLAEELQRSRDLQHQRILDRLD
;
A
#
# COMPACT_ATOMS: atom_id res chain seq x y z
N MET A 1 20.35 -6.29 -23.88
CA MET A 1 20.34 -7.72 -24.26
C MET A 1 19.80 -8.48 -23.08
N ALA A 2 18.68 -9.18 -23.26
CA ALA A 2 17.94 -9.86 -22.20
C ALA A 2 18.74 -11.06 -21.69
N ALA A 3 18.92 -11.17 -20.37
CA ALA A 3 19.33 -12.43 -19.75
C ALA A 3 18.09 -13.33 -19.67
N GLU A 4 18.04 -14.34 -20.53
CA GLU A 4 17.16 -15.49 -20.40
C GLU A 4 17.51 -16.21 -19.09
N ASN A 5 16.65 -16.07 -18.08
CA ASN A 5 16.72 -16.91 -16.88
C ASN A 5 16.09 -18.26 -17.22
N ASP A 6 16.97 -19.21 -17.55
CA ASP A 6 16.69 -20.60 -17.86
C ASP A 6 16.14 -21.33 -16.61
N PHE A 7 14.82 -21.33 -16.46
CA PHE A 7 14.13 -22.19 -15.50
C PHE A 7 13.95 -23.57 -16.14
N ASN A 8 14.72 -24.54 -15.66
CA ASN A 8 14.59 -25.95 -16.02
C ASN A 8 13.14 -26.42 -15.76
N ALA A 9 12.33 -26.51 -16.82
CA ALA A 9 10.87 -26.61 -16.78
C ALA A 9 10.32 -28.03 -17.02
N ASP A 10 11.18 -29.05 -17.04
CA ASP A 10 10.87 -30.27 -17.78
C ASP A 10 10.15 -31.40 -17.03
N ASN A 11 9.55 -31.20 -15.84
CA ASN A 11 8.82 -32.31 -15.21
C ASN A 11 7.75 -31.99 -14.14
N VAL A 12 7.01 -30.89 -14.25
CA VAL A 12 5.98 -30.58 -13.24
C VAL A 12 4.57 -30.79 -13.80
N ALA A 13 3.81 -31.70 -13.17
CA ALA A 13 2.45 -32.06 -13.56
C ALA A 13 1.54 -30.81 -13.69
N PRO A 14 0.57 -30.81 -14.63
CA PRO A 14 -0.34 -29.69 -14.80
C PRO A 14 -1.19 -29.49 -13.53
N MET A 15 -1.29 -28.24 -13.06
CA MET A 15 -2.27 -27.89 -12.01
C MET A 15 -3.62 -27.77 -12.70
N GLU A 16 -4.29 -28.90 -12.90
CA GLU A 16 -5.66 -28.94 -13.42
C GLU A 16 -6.63 -29.09 -12.25
N ILE A 17 -7.48 -28.10 -12.06
CA ILE A 17 -8.56 -28.14 -11.08
C ILE A 17 -9.82 -28.64 -11.79
N PRO A 18 -10.31 -29.85 -11.46
CA PRO A 18 -11.45 -30.44 -12.15
C PRO A 18 -12.67 -29.52 -12.12
N GLY A 19 -13.21 -29.20 -13.30
CA GLY A 19 -14.42 -28.37 -13.44
C GLY A 19 -14.23 -26.88 -13.17
N PHE A 20 -12.99 -26.39 -13.01
CA PHE A 20 -12.70 -24.95 -13.08
C PHE A 20 -12.97 -24.43 -14.50
N ARG A 21 -13.70 -23.32 -14.64
CA ARG A 21 -14.12 -22.77 -15.95
C ARG A 21 -13.38 -21.51 -16.35
N GLY A 22 -12.86 -20.77 -15.37
CA GLY A 22 -12.10 -19.55 -15.58
C GLY A 22 -10.80 -19.75 -16.35
N GLN A 23 -10.08 -18.65 -16.57
CA GLN A 23 -8.79 -18.67 -17.24
C GLN A 23 -7.67 -19.07 -16.27
N VAL A 24 -6.69 -19.81 -16.77
CA VAL A 24 -5.50 -20.22 -16.02
C VAL A 24 -4.26 -19.79 -16.79
N PHE A 25 -3.36 -19.07 -16.11
CA PHE A 25 -2.06 -18.66 -16.65
C PHE A 25 -0.96 -19.35 -15.87
N THR A 26 -0.10 -20.11 -16.55
CA THR A 26 1.07 -20.77 -15.96
C THR A 26 2.35 -20.07 -16.39
N ARG A 27 3.45 -20.19 -15.62
CA ARG A 27 4.69 -19.41 -15.83
C ARG A 27 5.22 -19.38 -17.27
N ASN A 28 5.07 -20.48 -18.01
CA ASN A 28 5.57 -20.63 -19.39
C ASN A 28 4.49 -20.36 -20.44
N GLY A 29 3.26 -20.04 -20.00
CA GLY A 29 2.13 -19.76 -20.86
C GLY A 29 2.10 -18.31 -21.32
N ALA A 30 1.53 -18.08 -22.51
CA ALA A 30 1.26 -16.74 -23.01
C ALA A 30 0.37 -15.96 -22.03
N GLY A 31 0.68 -14.68 -21.81
CA GLY A 31 -0.09 -13.80 -20.93
C GLY A 31 0.24 -13.90 -19.44
N TYR A 32 1.02 -14.89 -18.99
CA TYR A 32 1.41 -15.01 -17.58
C TYR A 32 2.15 -13.77 -17.08
N ALA A 33 3.15 -13.28 -17.81
CA ALA A 33 3.91 -12.10 -17.37
C ALA A 33 3.01 -10.86 -17.19
N THR A 34 2.09 -10.63 -18.13
CA THR A 34 1.11 -9.55 -18.05
C THR A 34 0.18 -9.73 -16.86
N ARG A 35 -0.30 -10.96 -16.62
CA ARG A 35 -1.22 -11.24 -15.52
C ARG A 35 -0.50 -11.27 -14.17
N ALA A 36 0.77 -11.62 -14.11
CA ALA A 36 1.57 -11.63 -12.88
C ALA A 36 1.97 -10.22 -12.42
N TYR A 37 1.99 -9.24 -13.34
CA TYR A 37 2.26 -7.85 -13.02
C TYR A 37 1.34 -7.33 -11.89
N GLN A 38 1.94 -6.63 -10.92
CA GLN A 38 1.24 -6.02 -9.79
C GLN A 38 1.55 -4.53 -9.75
N TYR A 39 0.49 -3.72 -9.81
CA TYR A 39 0.59 -2.27 -9.68
C TYR A 39 0.93 -1.90 -8.23
N GLY A 40 1.98 -1.13 -7.97
CA GLY A 40 2.32 -0.72 -6.60
C GLY A 40 3.01 -1.78 -5.74
N SER A 41 3.67 -2.78 -6.35
CA SER A 41 4.51 -3.81 -5.67
C SER A 41 5.85 -4.07 -6.39
N SER A 42 6.29 -3.13 -7.23
CA SER A 42 7.39 -3.27 -8.19
C SER A 42 8.74 -3.72 -7.62
N SER A 43 9.02 -3.49 -6.33
CA SER A 43 10.25 -3.95 -5.65
C SER A 43 10.36 -5.46 -5.49
N TYR A 44 9.24 -6.19 -5.43
CA TYR A 44 9.24 -7.63 -5.12
C TYR A 44 9.31 -8.49 -6.38
N ALA A 45 8.87 -7.96 -7.52
CA ALA A 45 8.97 -8.64 -8.80
C ALA A 45 10.43 -8.82 -9.21
N THR A 46 11.23 -7.77 -9.03
CA THR A 46 12.67 -7.77 -9.33
C THR A 46 13.48 -8.66 -8.38
N GLN A 47 12.96 -8.91 -7.17
CA GLN A 47 13.55 -9.82 -6.18
C GLN A 47 13.11 -11.29 -6.37
N GLY A 48 12.28 -11.58 -7.38
CA GLY A 48 11.85 -12.96 -7.70
C GLY A 48 10.82 -13.57 -6.73
N THR A 49 10.23 -12.77 -5.85
CA THR A 49 9.29 -13.22 -4.80
C THR A 49 7.82 -13.13 -5.22
N MET A 50 7.54 -12.70 -6.46
CA MET A 50 6.19 -12.61 -7.03
C MET A 50 6.09 -13.40 -8.34
N GLN A 51 6.25 -14.71 -8.24
CA GLN A 51 6.15 -15.64 -9.36
C GLN A 51 5.26 -16.81 -8.94
N PRO A 52 3.93 -16.70 -8.91
CA PRO A 52 3.07 -17.85 -8.64
C PRO A 52 3.29 -18.95 -9.67
N ARG A 53 3.01 -20.21 -9.34
CA ARG A 53 3.06 -21.28 -10.34
C ARG A 53 1.96 -21.14 -11.37
N ALA A 54 0.76 -20.78 -10.90
CA ALA A 54 -0.35 -20.41 -11.77
C ALA A 54 -1.22 -19.31 -11.18
N ILE A 55 -1.85 -18.57 -12.09
CA ILE A 55 -2.82 -17.54 -11.80
C ILE A 55 -4.18 -18.03 -12.29
N TYR A 56 -5.12 -18.18 -11.37
CA TYR A 56 -6.50 -18.57 -11.66
C TYR A 56 -7.38 -17.33 -11.66
N CYS A 57 -8.10 -17.10 -12.76
CA CYS A 57 -9.07 -16.01 -12.90
C CYS A 57 -10.48 -16.63 -12.90
N PRO A 58 -11.13 -16.78 -11.73
CA PRO A 58 -12.40 -17.47 -11.60
C PRO A 58 -13.54 -16.64 -12.20
N LEU A 59 -14.59 -17.33 -12.65
CA LEU A 59 -15.78 -16.66 -13.19
C LEU A 59 -16.81 -16.28 -12.10
N ASP A 60 -16.85 -17.04 -11.01
CA ASP A 60 -17.86 -16.89 -9.95
C ASP A 60 -17.42 -17.61 -8.65
N ASP A 61 -18.33 -17.65 -7.67
CA ASP A 61 -18.14 -18.31 -6.37
C ASP A 61 -17.76 -19.79 -6.53
N ASP A 62 -18.34 -20.52 -7.50
CA ASP A 62 -18.09 -21.95 -7.69
C ASP A 62 -16.65 -22.23 -8.13
N ASP A 63 -16.08 -21.36 -8.96
CA ASP A 63 -14.68 -21.48 -9.37
C ASP A 63 -13.73 -21.10 -8.23
N VAL A 64 -14.06 -20.07 -7.44
CA VAL A 64 -13.32 -19.72 -6.22
C VAL A 64 -13.27 -20.90 -5.24
N ILE A 65 -14.42 -21.52 -4.97
CA ILE A 65 -14.53 -22.66 -4.06
C ILE A 65 -13.68 -23.84 -4.53
N LYS A 66 -13.67 -24.13 -5.84
CA LYS A 66 -12.83 -25.19 -6.41
C LYS A 66 -11.33 -24.92 -6.20
N VAL A 67 -10.90 -23.66 -6.37
CA VAL A 67 -9.49 -23.29 -6.12
C VAL A 67 -9.13 -23.48 -4.65
N ILE A 68 -9.98 -23.02 -3.71
CA ILE A 68 -9.74 -23.18 -2.28
C ILE A 68 -9.67 -24.66 -1.90
N ARG A 69 -10.64 -25.48 -2.33
CA ARG A 69 -10.65 -26.93 -2.03
C ARG A 69 -9.44 -27.65 -2.61
N TYR A 70 -9.09 -27.37 -3.86
CA TYR A 70 -7.89 -27.94 -4.47
C TYR A 70 -6.62 -27.55 -3.68
N ALA A 71 -6.52 -26.29 -3.27
CA ALA A 71 -5.42 -25.80 -2.46
C ALA A 71 -5.33 -26.53 -1.10
N GLN A 72 -6.46 -26.80 -0.44
CA GLN A 72 -6.52 -27.61 0.78
C GLN A 72 -6.06 -29.05 0.53
N ASP A 73 -6.60 -29.70 -0.49
CA ASP A 73 -6.32 -31.10 -0.83
C ASP A 73 -4.85 -31.33 -1.20
N LYS A 74 -4.21 -30.31 -1.78
CA LYS A 74 -2.82 -30.37 -2.25
C LYS A 74 -1.82 -29.67 -1.35
N ASN A 75 -2.27 -29.09 -0.24
CA ASN A 75 -1.45 -28.27 0.66
C ASN A 75 -0.69 -27.17 -0.11
N ILE A 76 -1.41 -26.46 -0.98
CA ILE A 76 -0.91 -25.35 -1.79
C ILE A 76 -1.44 -24.04 -1.21
N ALA A 77 -0.60 -23.03 -1.11
CA ALA A 77 -1.01 -21.74 -0.58
C ALA A 77 -1.62 -20.84 -1.70
N VAL A 78 -2.55 -19.96 -1.33
CA VAL A 78 -3.30 -19.09 -2.24
C VAL A 78 -3.15 -17.63 -1.81
N ALA A 79 -2.68 -16.78 -2.73
CA ALA A 79 -2.75 -15.33 -2.59
C ALA A 79 -3.96 -14.78 -3.33
N VAL A 80 -4.75 -13.94 -2.67
CA VAL A 80 -5.96 -13.35 -3.26
C VAL A 80 -5.66 -11.96 -3.83
N ARG A 81 -6.11 -11.70 -5.05
CA ARG A 81 -5.91 -10.43 -5.74
C ARG A 81 -7.23 -9.84 -6.25
N THR A 82 -7.37 -8.53 -6.12
CA THR A 82 -8.30 -7.71 -6.93
C THR A 82 -7.48 -6.78 -7.83
N GLY A 83 -7.19 -5.56 -7.38
CA GLY A 83 -6.44 -4.57 -8.18
C GLY A 83 -4.91 -4.70 -8.13
N GLY A 84 -4.38 -5.58 -7.27
CA GLY A 84 -2.94 -5.81 -7.15
C GLY A 84 -2.15 -4.68 -6.48
N HIS A 85 -2.80 -3.70 -5.85
CA HIS A 85 -2.19 -2.53 -5.21
C HIS A 85 -1.73 -2.77 -3.77
N GLN A 86 -0.95 -3.83 -3.54
CA GLN A 86 -0.48 -4.19 -2.22
C GLN A 86 1.03 -3.90 -2.08
N TYR A 87 1.40 -3.04 -1.14
CA TYR A 87 2.75 -2.49 -1.07
C TYR A 87 3.88 -3.46 -0.69
N CYS A 88 3.57 -4.65 -0.17
CA CYS A 88 4.57 -5.67 0.19
C CYS A 88 4.47 -6.96 -0.64
N GLY A 89 3.74 -6.93 -1.77
CA GLY A 89 3.53 -8.08 -2.67
C GLY A 89 2.58 -9.18 -2.17
N ALA A 90 1.87 -8.99 -1.06
CA ALA A 90 0.97 -10.00 -0.45
C ALA A 90 -0.29 -10.34 -1.26
N SER A 91 -0.58 -9.58 -2.33
CA SER A 91 -1.56 -9.98 -3.35
C SER A 91 -0.99 -10.93 -4.41
N SER A 92 0.27 -11.37 -4.25
CA SER A 92 0.97 -12.37 -5.06
C SER A 92 1.55 -13.46 -4.17
N THR A 93 2.24 -14.41 -4.81
CA THR A 93 3.00 -15.47 -4.13
C THR A 93 4.16 -15.95 -5.02
N PHE A 94 4.93 -16.91 -4.52
CA PHE A 94 6.07 -17.52 -5.18
C PHE A 94 5.97 -19.06 -5.13
N GLY A 95 6.92 -19.75 -5.76
CA GLY A 95 7.01 -21.21 -5.67
C GLY A 95 5.82 -21.92 -6.32
N ASP A 96 5.40 -23.04 -5.75
CA ASP A 96 4.29 -23.85 -6.29
C ASP A 96 2.89 -23.30 -5.98
N ASN A 97 2.81 -22.11 -5.40
CA ASN A 97 1.57 -21.51 -4.91
C ASN A 97 0.72 -20.89 -6.02
N ILE A 98 -0.54 -20.67 -5.69
CA ILE A 98 -1.57 -20.13 -6.59
C ILE A 98 -1.81 -18.65 -6.28
N GLN A 99 -1.95 -17.85 -7.34
CA GLN A 99 -2.60 -16.54 -7.24
C GLN A 99 -4.04 -16.68 -7.72
N LEU A 100 -5.01 -16.32 -6.87
CA LEU A 100 -6.43 -16.25 -7.21
C LEU A 100 -6.79 -14.80 -7.52
N ASP A 101 -7.02 -14.53 -8.80
CA ASP A 101 -7.19 -13.18 -9.32
C ASP A 101 -8.64 -12.85 -9.68
N LEU A 102 -9.25 -12.03 -8.83
CA LEU A 102 -10.65 -11.65 -8.87
C LEU A 102 -10.90 -10.35 -9.64
N SER A 103 -9.89 -9.74 -10.28
CA SER A 103 -10.02 -8.43 -10.95
C SER A 103 -11.20 -8.33 -11.92
N GLU A 104 -11.67 -9.46 -12.46
CA GLU A 104 -12.77 -9.52 -13.43
C GLU A 104 -13.97 -10.37 -12.96
N THR A 105 -13.91 -10.95 -11.76
CA THR A 105 -14.90 -11.95 -11.30
C THR A 105 -16.22 -11.32 -10.84
N TYR A 106 -16.16 -10.27 -10.00
CA TYR A 106 -17.33 -9.66 -9.36
C TYR A 106 -17.57 -8.24 -9.89
N GLN A 107 -17.64 -8.09 -11.21
CA GLN A 107 -17.86 -6.80 -11.89
C GLN A 107 -19.34 -6.46 -12.09
N ALA A 108 -20.24 -7.40 -11.75
CA ALA A 108 -21.67 -7.22 -11.94
C ALA A 108 -22.28 -6.35 -10.84
N GLY A 109 -23.05 -5.33 -11.26
CA GLY A 109 -24.14 -4.71 -10.52
C GLY A 109 -23.80 -3.83 -9.30
N PHE A 110 -24.53 -2.73 -9.18
CA PHE A 110 -24.69 -1.99 -7.94
C PHE A 110 -26.16 -2.15 -7.53
N GLU A 111 -26.40 -2.80 -6.39
CA GLU A 111 -27.74 -2.98 -5.83
C GLU A 111 -27.99 -1.88 -4.81
N TRP A 112 -28.97 -1.03 -5.09
CA TRP A 112 -29.26 0.16 -4.29
C TRP A 112 -30.53 -0.04 -3.46
N GLU A 113 -30.45 0.33 -2.20
CA GLU A 113 -31.53 0.25 -1.23
C GLU A 113 -31.63 1.57 -0.43
N ASN A 114 -32.75 1.74 0.26
CA ASN A 114 -32.99 2.85 1.19
C ASN A 114 -32.73 4.23 0.54
N ASP A 115 -33.42 4.52 -0.57
CA ASP A 115 -33.26 5.77 -1.33
C ASP A 115 -31.80 6.01 -1.75
N ASP A 116 -31.19 4.98 -2.33
CA ASP A 116 -29.80 4.94 -2.78
C ASP A 116 -28.77 5.31 -1.69
N THR A 117 -29.07 5.07 -0.41
CA THR A 117 -28.11 5.30 0.70
C THR A 117 -27.42 4.03 1.19
N ILE A 118 -27.87 2.87 0.72
CA ILE A 118 -27.22 1.59 0.95
C ILE A 118 -26.93 0.98 -0.41
N VAL A 119 -25.68 0.58 -0.64
CA VAL A 119 -25.26 -0.03 -1.90
C VAL A 119 -24.51 -1.32 -1.65
N THR A 120 -24.94 -2.39 -2.30
CA THR A 120 -24.19 -3.65 -2.37
C THR A 120 -23.47 -3.73 -3.71
N VAL A 121 -22.17 -4.01 -3.66
CA VAL A 121 -21.29 -3.99 -4.83
C VAL A 121 -20.24 -5.11 -4.75
N GLY A 122 -19.87 -5.67 -5.90
CA GLY A 122 -18.78 -6.64 -6.00
C GLY A 122 -17.40 -6.00 -5.74
N VAL A 123 -16.42 -6.78 -5.32
CA VAL A 123 -15.09 -6.25 -4.95
C VAL A 123 -14.19 -5.90 -6.14
N SER A 124 -14.60 -6.24 -7.36
CA SER A 124 -13.79 -6.16 -8.59
C SER A 124 -13.90 -4.83 -9.32
N HIS A 125 -14.30 -3.76 -8.63
CA HIS A 125 -14.37 -2.42 -9.19
C HIS A 125 -13.15 -1.59 -8.80
N SER A 126 -12.60 -0.87 -9.78
CA SER A 126 -11.64 0.19 -9.52
C SER A 126 -12.31 1.34 -8.75
N LEU A 127 -11.55 2.10 -7.97
CA LEU A 127 -12.09 3.25 -7.23
C LEU A 127 -12.66 4.31 -8.18
N ARG A 128 -12.10 4.43 -9.39
CA ARG A 128 -12.65 5.30 -10.45
C ARG A 128 -14.05 4.86 -10.85
N ASP A 129 -14.25 3.58 -11.14
CA ASP A 129 -15.55 3.07 -11.59
C ASP A 129 -16.59 3.10 -10.46
N PHE A 130 -16.14 2.77 -9.24
CA PHE A 130 -16.97 2.87 -8.04
C PHE A 130 -17.43 4.31 -7.78
N ASN A 131 -16.52 5.28 -7.83
CA ASN A 131 -16.86 6.69 -7.66
C ASN A 131 -17.76 7.22 -8.79
N ALA A 132 -17.53 6.82 -10.04
CA ALA A 132 -18.37 7.22 -11.16
C ALA A 132 -19.82 6.78 -10.95
N LYS A 133 -20.04 5.54 -10.50
CA LYS A 133 -21.38 4.99 -10.20
C LYS A 133 -22.07 5.69 -9.03
N LEU A 134 -21.31 6.08 -8.01
CA LEU A 134 -21.83 6.91 -6.92
C LEU A 134 -22.24 8.31 -7.42
N THR A 135 -21.39 8.93 -8.23
CA THR A 135 -21.62 10.27 -8.78
C THR A 135 -22.84 10.33 -9.69
N GLU A 136 -23.09 9.30 -10.49
CA GLU A 136 -24.30 9.15 -11.32
C GLU A 136 -25.60 9.22 -10.49
N ARG A 137 -25.55 8.88 -9.19
CA ARG A 137 -26.68 8.89 -8.26
C ARG A 137 -26.67 10.07 -7.28
N GLY A 138 -25.74 11.01 -7.44
CA GLY A 138 -25.53 12.08 -6.46
C GLY A 138 -25.22 11.53 -5.07
N ARG A 139 -24.35 10.51 -5.02
CA ARG A 139 -23.89 9.84 -3.81
C ARG A 139 -22.38 9.93 -3.70
N PHE A 140 -21.87 9.82 -2.47
CA PHE A 140 -20.43 9.74 -2.22
C PHE A 140 -20.13 9.00 -0.91
N VAL A 141 -18.88 8.55 -0.76
CA VAL A 141 -18.33 7.94 0.45
C VAL A 141 -16.81 8.14 0.43
N PRO A 142 -16.12 8.18 1.58
CA PRO A 142 -14.66 8.27 1.60
C PRO A 142 -14.01 7.11 0.85
N HIS A 143 -13.01 7.41 0.03
CA HIS A 143 -12.13 6.44 -0.63
C HIS A 143 -10.82 7.12 -1.06
N GLY A 144 -9.84 6.32 -1.50
CA GLY A 144 -8.53 6.79 -1.98
C GLY A 144 -8.57 7.50 -3.34
N GLN A 145 -7.44 8.09 -3.73
CA GLN A 145 -7.33 8.91 -4.94
C GLN A 145 -6.81 8.16 -6.17
N CYS A 146 -6.12 7.03 -5.99
CA CYS A 146 -5.55 6.28 -7.10
C CYS A 146 -6.65 5.53 -7.86
N SER A 147 -6.86 5.89 -9.13
CA SER A 147 -7.97 5.35 -9.96
C SER A 147 -7.94 3.84 -10.13
N GLN A 148 -6.74 3.24 -10.19
CA GLN A 148 -6.55 1.80 -10.42
C GLN A 148 -6.48 0.97 -9.13
N VAL A 149 -6.67 1.58 -7.96
CA VAL A 149 -6.91 0.82 -6.73
C VAL A 149 -8.28 0.16 -6.81
N TYR A 150 -8.42 -1.07 -6.31
CA TYR A 150 -9.70 -1.79 -6.34
C TYR A 150 -10.33 -1.85 -4.95
N LEU A 151 -11.66 -1.83 -4.95
CA LEU A 151 -12.49 -1.80 -3.76
C LEU A 151 -12.15 -2.92 -2.78
N GLY A 152 -11.95 -4.15 -3.25
CA GLY A 152 -11.73 -5.32 -2.41
C GLY A 152 -10.56 -5.20 -1.44
N GLY A 153 -9.38 -4.79 -1.93
CA GLY A 153 -8.23 -4.55 -1.07
C GLY A 153 -8.38 -3.27 -0.24
N HIS A 154 -8.91 -2.22 -0.85
CA HIS A 154 -9.00 -0.88 -0.26
C HIS A 154 -9.90 -0.84 0.99
N VAL A 155 -11.06 -1.50 0.95
CA VAL A 155 -11.98 -1.54 2.10
C VAL A 155 -11.39 -2.31 3.29
N GLN A 156 -10.63 -3.38 3.04
CA GLN A 156 -10.02 -4.21 4.09
C GLN A 156 -8.84 -3.51 4.79
N THR A 157 -8.22 -2.51 4.17
CA THR A 157 -7.14 -1.70 4.77
C THR A 157 -7.64 -0.39 5.38
N GLY A 158 -8.97 -0.22 5.48
CA GLY A 158 -9.61 0.97 6.02
C GLY A 158 -10.18 1.84 4.92
N GLY A 159 -9.39 2.12 3.88
CA GLY A 159 -9.80 2.93 2.75
C GLY A 159 -9.84 4.42 3.09
N TYR A 160 -8.67 4.97 3.44
CA TYR A 160 -8.53 6.40 3.70
C TYR A 160 -8.46 7.19 2.39
N GLY A 161 -8.76 8.49 2.49
CA GLY A 161 -8.54 9.46 1.42
C GLY A 161 -8.97 10.86 1.83
N GLN A 162 -9.28 11.71 0.84
CA GLN A 162 -9.50 13.14 1.02
C GLN A 162 -10.69 13.50 1.92
N LEU A 163 -11.64 12.59 2.12
CA LEU A 163 -12.81 12.81 2.97
C LEU A 163 -12.62 12.26 4.40
N GLY A 164 -11.41 11.82 4.72
CA GLY A 164 -11.12 11.07 5.95
C GLY A 164 -11.48 11.85 7.21
N ARG A 165 -11.13 13.14 7.29
CA ARG A 165 -11.33 13.93 8.50
C ARG A 165 -12.82 14.23 8.73
N SER A 166 -13.56 14.57 7.68
CA SER A 166 -14.97 14.93 7.77
C SER A 166 -15.92 13.71 7.89
N PHE A 167 -15.56 12.58 7.27
CA PHE A 167 -16.46 11.44 7.09
C PHE A 167 -15.92 10.08 7.56
N GLY A 168 -14.66 10.00 8.01
CA GLY A 168 -14.03 8.74 8.42
C GLY A 168 -13.48 7.92 7.25
N LEU A 169 -13.20 6.65 7.52
CA LEU A 169 -12.66 5.69 6.55
C LEU A 169 -13.78 5.01 5.74
N LEU A 170 -13.49 4.50 4.53
CA LEU A 170 -14.45 3.69 3.77
C LEU A 170 -15.01 2.52 4.60
N ALA A 171 -14.14 1.84 5.35
CA ALA A 171 -14.48 0.71 6.22
C ALA A 171 -15.47 1.08 7.34
N ASP A 172 -15.54 2.35 7.73
CA ASP A 172 -16.51 2.82 8.72
C ASP A 172 -17.93 2.73 8.17
N HIS A 173 -18.09 2.86 6.87
CA HIS A 173 -19.38 2.84 6.19
C HIS A 173 -19.84 1.42 5.78
N VAL A 174 -19.06 0.38 6.07
CA VAL A 174 -19.43 -1.01 5.75
C VAL A 174 -20.47 -1.53 6.74
N GLU A 175 -21.61 -1.97 6.25
CA GLU A 175 -22.69 -2.57 7.04
C GLU A 175 -22.54 -4.10 7.12
N LYS A 176 -22.17 -4.72 6.01
CA LYS A 176 -21.91 -6.16 5.90
C LYS A 176 -21.01 -6.45 4.70
N PHE A 177 -20.43 -7.64 4.66
CA PHE A 177 -19.68 -8.13 3.51
C PHE A 177 -19.92 -9.61 3.26
N ARG A 178 -19.68 -10.06 2.03
CA ARG A 178 -19.79 -11.46 1.62
C ARG A 178 -18.42 -12.07 1.41
N ILE A 179 -18.13 -13.18 2.09
CA ILE A 179 -16.81 -13.83 2.10
C ILE A 179 -16.95 -15.35 1.90
N ILE A 180 -15.94 -15.96 1.26
CA ILE A 180 -15.76 -17.41 1.17
C ILE A 180 -14.50 -17.77 1.95
N THR A 181 -14.63 -18.58 3.01
CA THR A 181 -13.50 -18.96 3.87
C THR A 181 -13.00 -20.36 3.56
N ALA A 182 -11.81 -20.72 4.02
CA ALA A 182 -11.28 -22.08 3.87
C ALA A 182 -11.92 -23.06 4.86
N LEU A 183 -12.50 -22.57 5.97
CA LEU A 183 -13.22 -23.40 6.94
C LEU A 183 -14.42 -24.11 6.32
N ASP A 184 -15.26 -23.37 5.60
CA ASP A 184 -16.57 -23.85 5.13
C ASP A 184 -16.70 -23.91 3.61
N CYS A 185 -15.81 -23.25 2.86
CA CYS A 185 -15.82 -23.22 1.40
C CYS A 185 -17.20 -22.91 0.81
N LYS A 186 -17.90 -21.94 1.41
CA LYS A 186 -19.21 -21.46 0.97
C LYS A 186 -19.31 -19.94 1.14
N PRO A 187 -20.09 -19.23 0.31
CA PRO A 187 -20.32 -17.81 0.51
C PRO A 187 -21.18 -17.59 1.76
N ARG A 188 -20.78 -16.63 2.59
CA ARG A 188 -21.57 -16.15 3.73
C ARG A 188 -21.54 -14.64 3.83
N TRP A 189 -22.64 -14.05 4.31
CA TRP A 189 -22.66 -12.67 4.75
C TRP A 189 -22.19 -12.56 6.19
N VAL A 190 -21.43 -11.51 6.47
CA VAL A 190 -20.91 -11.15 7.80
C VAL A 190 -21.38 -9.72 8.07
N THR A 191 -22.18 -9.54 9.12
CA THR A 191 -22.91 -8.29 9.38
C THR A 191 -22.39 -7.59 10.62
N ARG A 192 -22.21 -6.26 10.54
CA ARG A 192 -21.79 -5.44 11.68
C ARG A 192 -22.79 -5.56 12.83
N GLY A 193 -22.29 -5.71 14.06
CA GLY A 193 -23.11 -5.77 15.27
C GLY A 193 -23.88 -7.08 15.49
N VAL A 194 -23.75 -8.06 14.59
CA VAL A 194 -24.25 -9.42 14.83
C VAL A 194 -23.20 -10.18 15.62
N ARG A 195 -23.53 -10.59 16.85
CA ARG A 195 -22.59 -11.23 17.78
C ARG A 195 -21.81 -12.41 17.19
N ALA A 196 -22.44 -13.24 16.35
CA ALA A 196 -21.78 -14.39 15.71
C ALA A 196 -20.79 -14.01 14.59
N ASP A 197 -20.84 -12.76 14.12
CA ASP A 197 -20.04 -12.22 13.02
C ASP A 197 -18.95 -11.25 13.51
N GLU A 198 -19.02 -10.78 14.76
CA GLU A 198 -18.16 -9.72 15.29
C GLU A 198 -16.65 -9.98 15.12
N ASP A 199 -16.20 -11.20 15.42
CA ASP A 199 -14.78 -11.55 15.30
C ASP A 199 -14.30 -11.52 13.84
N LEU A 200 -15.08 -12.11 12.92
CA LEU A 200 -14.70 -12.10 11.51
C LEU A 200 -14.83 -10.71 10.90
N PHE A 201 -15.83 -9.91 11.31
CA PHE A 201 -15.99 -8.53 10.89
C PHE A 201 -14.78 -7.68 11.30
N PHE A 202 -14.39 -7.78 12.57
CA PHE A 202 -13.19 -7.14 13.12
C PHE A 202 -11.92 -7.54 12.38
N ALA A 203 -11.78 -8.82 12.05
CA ALA A 203 -10.57 -9.36 11.44
C ALA A 203 -10.42 -8.99 9.96
N VAL A 204 -11.48 -9.06 9.17
CA VAL A 204 -11.44 -8.75 7.73
C VAL A 204 -11.19 -7.25 7.49
N LEU A 205 -11.68 -6.38 8.38
CA LEU A 205 -11.42 -4.94 8.33
C LEU A 205 -10.21 -4.58 9.21
N GLY A 206 -9.02 -4.90 8.72
CA GLY A 206 -7.73 -4.50 9.32
C GLY A 206 -6.71 -5.61 9.54
N GLY A 207 -7.06 -6.89 9.38
CA GLY A 207 -6.16 -8.03 9.57
C GLY A 207 -5.38 -8.45 8.31
N SER A 208 -5.11 -7.49 7.42
CA SER A 208 -4.54 -7.67 6.07
C SER A 208 -5.51 -8.29 5.04
N PRO A 209 -5.60 -7.72 3.82
CA PRO A 209 -6.52 -8.22 2.78
C PRO A 209 -6.27 -9.68 2.37
N GLY A 210 -7.35 -10.44 2.16
CA GLY A 210 -7.29 -11.81 1.62
C GLY A 210 -6.81 -12.86 2.60
N ASN A 211 -6.64 -12.50 3.87
CA ASN A 211 -5.98 -13.34 4.87
C ASN A 211 -6.93 -14.27 5.65
N PHE A 212 -8.22 -13.95 5.67
CA PHE A 212 -9.29 -14.71 6.33
C PHE A 212 -10.25 -15.39 5.35
N GLY A 213 -10.03 -15.21 4.06
CA GLY A 213 -10.93 -15.67 3.00
C GLY A 213 -10.97 -14.74 1.80
N VAL A 214 -11.79 -15.13 0.83
CA VAL A 214 -12.03 -14.39 -0.39
C VAL A 214 -13.24 -13.48 -0.20
N LEU A 215 -12.99 -12.18 0.00
CA LEU A 215 -14.03 -11.15 -0.01
C LEU A 215 -14.60 -11.02 -1.43
N THR A 216 -15.92 -11.11 -1.58
CA THR A 216 -16.60 -11.09 -2.89
C THR A 216 -17.47 -9.85 -3.10
N HIS A 217 -18.16 -9.40 -2.04
CA HIS A 217 -19.07 -8.25 -2.10
C HIS A 217 -19.02 -7.47 -0.78
N VAL A 218 -19.36 -6.18 -0.85
CA VAL A 218 -19.51 -5.30 0.31
C VAL A 218 -20.81 -4.52 0.20
N THR A 219 -21.48 -4.33 1.33
CA THR A 219 -22.63 -3.42 1.47
C THR A 219 -22.20 -2.19 2.26
N ILE A 220 -22.32 -1.02 1.64
CA ILE A 220 -21.79 0.25 2.13
C ILE A 220 -22.93 1.25 2.28
N ARG A 221 -22.93 2.00 3.39
CA ARG A 221 -23.75 3.19 3.57
C ARG A 221 -23.09 4.38 2.89
N VAL A 222 -23.82 5.11 2.06
CA VAL A 222 -23.30 6.26 1.31
C VAL A 222 -24.06 7.53 1.66
N HIS A 223 -23.40 8.68 1.44
CA HIS A 223 -23.95 10.01 1.71
C HIS A 223 -24.64 10.58 0.48
N LYS A 224 -25.65 11.44 0.68
CA LYS A 224 -26.35 12.15 -0.39
C LYS A 224 -25.78 13.55 -0.57
N ASP A 225 -25.66 14.00 -1.82
CA ASP A 225 -25.26 15.38 -2.09
C ASP A 225 -26.24 16.41 -1.52
N SER A 226 -27.54 16.09 -1.45
CA SER A 226 -28.58 16.97 -0.91
C SER A 226 -28.32 17.40 0.52
N ASP A 227 -27.65 16.55 1.29
CA ASP A 227 -27.38 16.75 2.72
C ASP A 227 -26.12 17.61 2.94
N HIS A 228 -25.39 17.91 1.85
CA HIS A 228 -24.10 18.59 1.83
C HIS A 228 -24.00 19.62 0.69
N ASN A 229 -25.12 20.27 0.37
CA ASN A 229 -25.29 21.01 -0.89
C ASN A 229 -24.48 22.31 -1.00
N GLN A 230 -23.94 22.82 0.13
CA GLN A 230 -23.08 24.02 0.15
C GLN A 230 -21.58 23.71 0.07
N SER A 231 -21.17 22.43 -0.02
CA SER A 231 -19.74 22.07 0.02
C SER A 231 -18.89 22.76 -1.06
N ARG A 232 -17.61 22.97 -0.77
CA ARG A 232 -16.64 23.66 -1.65
C ARG A 232 -15.31 22.93 -1.68
N GLY A 233 -14.52 23.17 -2.72
CA GLY A 233 -13.25 22.48 -2.92
C GLY A 233 -12.20 23.35 -3.60
N LEU A 234 -10.95 23.07 -3.25
CA LEU A 234 -9.74 23.66 -3.80
C LEU A 234 -8.80 22.53 -4.24
N LYS A 235 -8.47 22.49 -5.53
CA LYS A 235 -7.36 21.68 -6.08
C LYS A 235 -6.37 22.63 -6.69
N ALA A 236 -5.12 22.62 -6.25
CA ALA A 236 -4.11 23.49 -6.83
C ALA A 236 -2.78 22.76 -7.00
N ILE A 237 -1.99 23.24 -7.96
CA ILE A 237 -0.63 22.77 -8.21
C ILE A 237 0.33 23.95 -8.18
N TYR A 238 1.48 23.72 -7.57
CA TYR A 238 2.54 24.71 -7.40
C TYR A 238 3.87 24.05 -7.72
N PRO A 239 4.84 24.75 -8.33
CA PRO A 239 6.21 24.25 -8.40
C PRO A 239 6.71 23.89 -7.00
N TYR A 240 7.53 22.86 -6.89
CA TYR A 240 8.19 22.56 -5.64
C TYR A 240 9.12 23.71 -5.23
N ASP A 241 9.03 24.06 -3.95
CA ASP A 241 9.94 24.93 -3.24
C ASP A 241 9.89 24.50 -1.76
N ARG A 242 11.04 24.37 -1.11
CA ARG A 242 11.12 23.85 0.27
C ARG A 242 10.32 24.69 1.24
N ASP A 243 10.46 26.02 1.17
CA ASP A 243 9.78 26.91 2.10
C ASP A 243 8.29 27.03 1.79
N ARG A 244 7.89 26.94 0.53
CA ARG A 244 6.48 26.79 0.12
C ARG A 244 5.86 25.53 0.72
N LEU A 245 6.53 24.39 0.60
CA LEU A 245 6.06 23.14 1.21
C LEU A 245 5.90 23.32 2.71
N LYS A 246 6.91 23.88 3.40
CA LYS A 246 6.84 24.15 4.83
C LYS A 246 5.63 25.00 5.20
N ARG A 247 5.39 26.13 4.53
CA ARG A 247 4.24 27.01 4.82
C ARG A 247 2.91 26.28 4.66
N LEU A 248 2.77 25.47 3.60
CA LEU A 248 1.55 24.67 3.38
C LEU A 248 1.35 23.59 4.46
N LEU A 249 2.44 23.01 4.98
CA LEU A 249 2.39 22.08 6.11
C LEU A 249 2.14 22.80 7.44
N ASP A 250 2.64 24.03 7.60
CA ASP A 250 2.33 24.87 8.75
C ASP A 250 0.82 25.15 8.82
N ASP A 251 0.16 25.47 7.70
CA ASP A 251 -1.30 25.62 7.68
C ASP A 251 -2.01 24.31 8.10
N MET A 252 -1.51 23.16 7.63
CA MET A 252 -2.08 21.85 7.99
C MET A 252 -2.01 21.58 9.49
N VAL A 253 -0.89 21.92 10.12
CA VAL A 253 -0.70 21.65 11.54
C VAL A 253 -1.65 22.49 12.41
N THR A 254 -2.10 23.66 11.94
CA THR A 254 -3.12 24.45 12.66
C THR A 254 -4.40 23.63 12.90
N MET A 255 -4.78 22.77 11.96
CA MET A 255 -5.96 21.91 12.06
C MET A 255 -5.87 20.87 13.19
N THR A 256 -4.66 20.50 13.63
CA THR A 256 -4.46 19.61 14.79
C THR A 256 -4.33 20.39 16.09
N GLU A 257 -3.57 21.49 16.08
CA GLU A 257 -3.13 22.18 17.30
C GLU A 257 -4.13 23.23 17.80
N GLN A 258 -4.99 23.77 16.93
CA GLN A 258 -6.09 24.65 17.34
C GLN A 258 -7.23 23.82 17.92
N THR A 259 -7.58 24.08 19.18
CA THR A 259 -8.54 23.29 19.96
C THR A 259 -9.98 23.43 19.48
N ASP A 260 -10.28 24.41 18.64
CA ASP A 260 -11.61 24.71 18.13
C ASP A 260 -11.71 24.63 16.60
N PHE A 261 -10.67 24.15 15.91
CA PHE A 261 -10.66 24.05 14.45
C PHE A 261 -11.85 23.21 13.92
N PRO A 262 -12.68 23.75 13.01
CA PRO A 262 -13.90 23.09 12.53
C PRO A 262 -13.70 21.68 11.94
N ALA A 263 -14.70 20.80 12.08
CA ALA A 263 -14.65 19.38 11.70
C ALA A 263 -14.81 19.10 10.19
N ASP A 264 -15.20 20.12 9.45
CA ASP A 264 -15.74 20.15 8.10
C ASP A 264 -14.69 20.41 7.01
N TYR A 265 -13.46 20.75 7.39
CA TYR A 265 -12.37 20.86 6.43
C TYR A 265 -11.56 19.57 6.34
N ASP A 266 -11.22 19.16 5.13
CA ASP A 266 -10.19 18.17 4.88
C ASP A 266 -9.05 18.79 4.05
N TYR A 267 -7.83 18.32 4.30
CA TYR A 267 -6.63 18.88 3.69
C TYR A 267 -5.56 17.82 3.45
N CYS A 268 -4.97 17.86 2.25
CA CYS A 268 -3.89 16.99 1.83
C CYS A 268 -2.89 17.75 0.96
N VAL A 269 -1.62 17.49 1.21
CA VAL A 269 -0.49 18.01 0.43
C VAL A 269 0.26 16.84 -0.17
N THR A 270 0.58 16.89 -1.46
CA THR A 270 1.33 15.84 -2.17
C THR A 270 2.52 16.47 -2.88
N VAL A 271 3.68 15.83 -2.87
CA VAL A 271 4.83 16.24 -3.69
C VAL A 271 5.19 15.11 -4.65
N LEU A 272 5.23 15.40 -5.94
CA LEU A 272 5.63 14.45 -6.98
C LEU A 272 6.86 14.99 -7.71
N SER A 273 7.92 14.19 -7.82
CA SER A 273 9.18 14.62 -8.46
C SER A 273 9.05 14.85 -9.96
N GLN A 274 8.35 13.94 -10.65
CA GLN A 274 8.05 14.02 -12.09
C GLN A 274 6.80 13.19 -12.32
N PHE A 275 5.85 13.65 -13.12
CA PHE A 275 4.67 12.84 -13.44
C PHE A 275 4.20 13.13 -14.86
N ASN A 276 3.52 12.15 -15.42
CA ASN A 276 2.93 12.27 -16.75
C ASN A 276 1.82 13.34 -16.70
N SER A 277 1.80 14.24 -17.67
CA SER A 277 0.76 15.29 -17.79
C SER A 277 -0.67 14.73 -17.81
N LEU A 278 -0.86 13.47 -18.23
CA LEU A 278 -2.14 12.75 -18.20
C LEU A 278 -2.63 12.38 -16.79
N LEU A 279 -1.87 12.69 -15.73
CA LEU A 279 -2.34 12.55 -14.35
C LEU A 279 -3.57 13.44 -14.08
N PHE A 280 -3.68 14.55 -14.81
CA PHE A 280 -4.80 15.48 -14.79
C PHE A 280 -5.53 15.50 -16.15
N PRO A 281 -6.84 15.84 -16.19
CA PRO A 281 -7.55 15.95 -17.47
C PRO A 281 -6.90 17.02 -18.36
N PRO A 282 -6.82 16.83 -19.69
CA PRO A 282 -6.29 17.84 -20.60
C PRO A 282 -7.00 19.20 -20.48
N THR A 283 -8.30 19.19 -20.15
CA THR A 283 -9.12 20.38 -19.93
C THR A 283 -8.73 21.20 -18.69
N THR A 284 -7.87 20.65 -17.83
CA THR A 284 -7.33 21.36 -16.65
C THR A 284 -5.97 21.99 -16.92
N LEU A 285 -5.38 21.74 -18.10
CA LEU A 285 -4.12 22.31 -18.57
C LEU A 285 -4.45 23.41 -19.60
N ASP A 286 -3.88 24.61 -19.42
CA ASP A 286 -4.05 25.70 -20.39
C ASP A 286 -3.02 25.66 -21.53
N GLU A 287 -3.22 26.49 -22.56
CA GLU A 287 -2.34 26.56 -23.72
C GLU A 287 -0.88 26.88 -23.36
N GLN A 288 -0.66 27.65 -22.29
CA GLN A 288 0.69 27.99 -21.83
C GLN A 288 1.37 26.77 -21.19
N MET A 289 0.65 25.97 -20.41
CA MET A 289 1.16 24.71 -19.85
C MET A 289 1.46 23.68 -20.94
N VAL A 290 0.59 23.58 -21.94
CA VAL A 290 0.84 22.73 -23.12
C VAL A 290 2.08 23.23 -23.86
N THR A 291 2.22 24.54 -24.04
CA THR A 291 3.38 25.14 -24.69
C THR A 291 4.68 24.93 -23.90
N ASP A 292 4.65 25.02 -22.57
CA ASP A 292 5.83 24.82 -21.72
C ASP A 292 6.21 23.32 -21.63
N LEU A 293 5.24 22.41 -21.71
CA LEU A 293 5.46 20.97 -21.90
C LEU A 293 6.12 20.68 -23.26
N ASP A 294 5.58 21.28 -24.33
CA ASP A 294 6.10 21.14 -25.70
C ASP A 294 7.50 21.72 -25.85
N ARG A 295 7.76 22.90 -25.25
CA ARG A 295 9.07 23.57 -25.28
C ARG A 295 10.16 22.78 -24.58
N ASN A 296 9.83 22.08 -23.50
CA ASN A 296 10.78 21.24 -22.78
C ASN A 296 11.03 19.88 -23.47
N GLN A 297 10.31 19.56 -24.57
CA GLN A 297 10.31 18.25 -25.23
C GLN A 297 10.14 17.07 -24.25
N SER A 298 9.56 17.34 -23.09
CA SER A 298 9.45 16.40 -21.98
C SER A 298 7.97 16.22 -21.67
N SER A 299 7.48 14.99 -21.79
CA SER A 299 6.14 14.60 -21.35
C SER A 299 5.97 14.62 -19.81
N TYR A 300 6.96 15.11 -19.07
CA TYR A 300 7.05 15.08 -17.61
C TYR A 300 7.22 16.48 -17.02
N TRP A 301 6.40 16.76 -16.00
CA TRP A 301 6.48 17.98 -15.19
C TRP A 301 7.70 17.95 -14.25
N PRO A 302 8.29 19.13 -13.88
CA PRO A 302 9.27 19.21 -12.80
C PRO A 302 8.64 18.83 -11.44
N PRO A 303 9.40 18.79 -10.34
CA PRO A 303 8.82 18.53 -9.03
C PRO A 303 7.70 19.53 -8.71
N MET A 304 6.50 19.03 -8.38
CA MET A 304 5.32 19.84 -8.05
C MET A 304 4.77 19.48 -6.68
N ILE A 305 4.23 20.49 -6.00
CA ILE A 305 3.35 20.38 -4.85
C ILE A 305 1.90 20.42 -5.35
N ILE A 306 1.09 19.45 -4.96
CA ILE A 306 -0.33 19.37 -5.25
C ILE A 306 -1.08 19.52 -3.93
N VAL A 307 -2.03 20.45 -3.90
CA VAL A 307 -2.86 20.76 -2.75
C VAL A 307 -4.30 20.34 -3.06
N TYR A 308 -4.88 19.61 -2.11
CA TYR A 308 -6.30 19.27 -2.06
C TYR A 308 -6.85 19.81 -0.75
N ALA A 309 -7.85 20.67 -0.84
CA ALA A 309 -8.63 21.08 0.33
C ALA A 309 -10.11 21.04 -0.02
N GLN A 310 -10.94 20.72 0.97
CA GLN A 310 -12.39 20.81 0.82
C GLN A 310 -13.00 21.31 2.12
N TRP A 311 -14.17 21.92 1.97
CA TRP A 311 -15.09 22.23 3.05
C TRP A 311 -16.38 21.46 2.79
N ALA A 312 -16.71 20.55 3.68
CA ALA A 312 -17.92 19.77 3.65
C ALA A 312 -19.02 20.49 4.43
N ASN A 313 -20.16 20.76 3.79
CA ASN A 313 -21.32 21.29 4.50
C ASN A 313 -21.95 20.17 5.35
N LEU A 314 -21.59 20.07 6.62
CA LEU A 314 -21.98 19.00 7.53
C LEU A 314 -23.28 19.28 8.31
N GLU A 315 -23.75 20.53 8.34
CA GLU A 315 -24.92 20.97 9.13
C GLU A 315 -26.00 21.65 8.25
N GLY A 316 -25.95 21.47 6.94
CA GLY A 316 -26.98 21.95 6.01
C GLY A 316 -27.03 23.48 5.90
N SER A 317 -28.23 24.03 5.75
CA SER A 317 -28.45 25.47 5.49
C SER A 317 -27.99 26.40 6.62
N ASP A 318 -27.87 25.88 7.84
CA ASP A 318 -27.57 26.68 9.02
C ASP A 318 -26.06 26.87 9.22
N GLN A 319 -25.24 26.18 8.43
CA GLN A 319 -23.78 26.27 8.50
C GLN A 319 -23.25 27.36 7.56
N GLU A 320 -22.53 28.33 8.13
CA GLU A 320 -21.85 29.35 7.35
C GLU A 320 -20.49 28.85 6.85
N TYR A 321 -20.19 29.12 5.58
CA TYR A 321 -18.90 28.83 4.98
C TYR A 321 -17.90 29.97 5.26
N ASP A 322 -16.73 29.62 5.79
CA ASP A 322 -15.61 30.55 5.99
C ASP A 322 -14.52 30.35 4.92
N SER A 323 -14.32 31.37 4.09
CA SER A 323 -13.29 31.32 3.04
C SER A 323 -11.85 31.45 3.55
N THR A 324 -11.66 31.82 4.81
CA THR A 324 -10.33 32.11 5.41
C THR A 324 -9.35 30.96 5.19
N PHE A 325 -9.77 29.72 5.46
CA PHE A 325 -8.91 28.55 5.29
C PHE A 325 -8.38 28.37 3.86
N PHE A 326 -9.23 28.58 2.84
CA PHE A 326 -8.79 28.47 1.44
C PHE A 326 -7.92 29.66 1.02
N ASN A 327 -8.19 30.85 1.56
CA ASN A 327 -7.39 32.03 1.29
C ASN A 327 -5.98 31.91 1.89
N ASP A 328 -5.87 31.38 3.11
CA ASP A 328 -4.60 31.12 3.79
C ASP A 328 -3.74 30.15 2.98
N ILE A 329 -4.31 29.03 2.51
CA ILE A 329 -3.62 28.07 1.64
C ILE A 329 -3.08 28.76 0.37
N LYS A 330 -3.92 29.57 -0.30
CA LYS A 330 -3.52 30.30 -1.52
C LYS A 330 -2.39 31.30 -1.22
N GLN A 331 -2.42 31.95 -0.06
CA GLN A 331 -1.38 32.88 0.38
C GLN A 331 -0.07 32.16 0.74
N ALA A 332 -0.14 31.06 1.49
CA ALA A 332 1.00 30.25 1.89
C ALA A 332 1.77 29.70 0.69
N ALA A 333 1.04 29.28 -0.35
CA ALA A 333 1.64 28.82 -1.59
C ALA A 333 2.43 29.92 -2.34
N SER A 334 2.07 31.20 -2.15
CA SER A 334 2.67 32.37 -2.80
C SER A 334 2.46 32.41 -4.33
N ALA A 335 2.30 33.61 -4.90
CA ALA A 335 2.12 33.75 -6.34
C ALA A 335 3.39 33.36 -7.12
N CYS A 336 3.29 32.36 -8.00
CA CYS A 336 4.30 32.00 -8.98
C CYS A 336 3.60 31.80 -10.35
N PRO A 337 4.20 32.22 -11.48
CA PRO A 337 3.55 32.10 -12.79
C PRO A 337 3.14 30.67 -13.20
N LEU A 338 3.84 29.66 -12.68
CA LEU A 338 3.57 28.24 -12.94
C LEU A 338 2.54 27.62 -11.97
N SER A 339 2.06 28.38 -10.99
CA SER A 339 1.01 27.94 -10.07
C SER A 339 -0.35 27.99 -10.74
N LYS A 340 -1.17 26.96 -10.53
CA LYS A 340 -2.52 26.87 -11.11
C LYS A 340 -3.50 26.30 -10.12
N ILE A 341 -4.69 26.88 -10.11
CA ILE A 341 -5.82 26.32 -9.38
C ILE A 341 -6.66 25.52 -10.38
N LEU A 342 -6.69 24.20 -10.21
CA LEU A 342 -7.40 23.25 -11.07
C LEU A 342 -8.89 23.12 -10.70
N VAL A 343 -9.22 23.37 -9.44
CA VAL A 343 -10.58 23.46 -8.90
C VAL A 343 -10.57 24.62 -7.91
N ASP A 344 -11.36 25.67 -8.16
CA ASP A 344 -11.58 26.78 -7.22
C ASP A 344 -13.08 27.02 -7.09
N ASN A 345 -13.75 26.18 -6.31
CA ASN A 345 -15.19 26.27 -6.20
C ASN A 345 -15.53 27.29 -5.13
N ASN A 346 -15.43 28.58 -5.48
CA ASN A 346 -16.05 29.68 -4.73
C ASN A 346 -17.57 29.47 -4.62
N GLU A 347 -18.14 28.71 -5.56
CA GLU A 347 -19.54 28.30 -5.60
C GLU A 347 -19.79 26.91 -4.99
N PRO A 348 -20.98 26.69 -4.40
CA PRO A 348 -21.42 25.37 -3.95
C PRO A 348 -21.25 24.27 -5.00
N THR A 349 -20.67 23.15 -4.60
CA THR A 349 -20.45 21.97 -5.46
C THR A 349 -20.86 20.71 -4.73
N ALA A 350 -21.59 19.84 -5.43
CA ALA A 350 -21.97 18.54 -4.94
C ALA A 350 -20.75 17.72 -4.50
N MET A 351 -20.83 17.09 -3.31
CA MET A 351 -19.73 16.31 -2.74
C MET A 351 -19.30 15.14 -3.63
N SER A 352 -20.22 14.51 -4.34
CA SER A 352 -19.91 13.47 -5.32
C SER A 352 -18.98 13.96 -6.44
N ARG A 353 -19.19 15.19 -6.94
CA ARG A 353 -18.33 15.83 -7.95
C ARG A 353 -16.99 16.25 -7.38
N LEU A 354 -16.96 16.70 -6.12
CA LEU A 354 -15.70 16.99 -5.42
C LEU A 354 -14.89 15.69 -5.27
N ALA A 355 -15.50 14.63 -4.74
CA ALA A 355 -14.88 13.31 -4.59
C ALA A 355 -14.33 12.77 -5.92
N ALA A 356 -15.07 12.93 -7.03
CA ALA A 356 -14.59 12.57 -8.37
C ALA A 356 -13.36 13.40 -8.81
N SER A 357 -13.32 14.68 -8.46
CA SER A 357 -12.22 15.61 -8.79
C SER A 357 -10.92 15.31 -8.03
N TRP A 358 -11.02 14.56 -6.93
CA TRP A 358 -9.89 14.12 -6.12
C TRP A 358 -9.20 12.87 -6.67
N ILE A 359 -9.85 12.14 -7.59
CA ILE A 359 -9.27 10.95 -8.22
C ILE A 359 -8.25 11.36 -9.29
N PHE A 360 -7.09 10.69 -9.28
CA PHE A 360 -6.09 10.80 -10.33
C PHE A 360 -6.56 10.08 -11.61
N GLN A 361 -6.45 10.73 -12.76
CA GLN A 361 -6.92 10.15 -14.03
C GLN A 361 -6.05 8.99 -14.51
N ASN A 362 -4.81 8.91 -14.03
CA ASN A 362 -3.85 7.87 -14.36
C ASN A 362 -3.14 7.33 -13.10
N VAL A 363 -2.32 6.30 -13.27
CA VAL A 363 -1.46 5.77 -12.21
C VAL A 363 -0.51 6.85 -11.71
N ARG A 364 -0.48 7.01 -10.39
CA ARG A 364 0.37 7.99 -9.71
C ARG A 364 1.78 7.43 -9.48
N GLU A 365 1.88 6.15 -9.13
CA GLU A 365 3.18 5.53 -8.85
C GLU A 365 3.98 5.27 -10.13
N PHE A 366 5.31 5.33 -9.99
CA PHE A 366 6.24 5.00 -11.05
C PHE A 366 6.32 3.48 -11.21
N ASN A 367 6.49 3.02 -12.45
CA ASN A 367 6.78 1.61 -12.74
C ASN A 367 8.26 1.29 -12.48
N LEU A 368 8.70 1.51 -11.23
CA LEU A 368 10.06 1.33 -10.74
C LEU A 368 10.00 0.68 -9.35
N PRO A 369 11.00 -0.12 -8.94
CA PRO A 369 11.18 -0.49 -7.54
C PRO A 369 11.16 0.75 -6.63
N TYR A 370 10.76 0.57 -5.37
CA TYR A 370 10.67 1.62 -4.37
C TYR A 370 11.05 1.16 -2.96
N VAL A 371 11.38 2.13 -2.12
CA VAL A 371 11.34 2.04 -0.66
C VAL A 371 10.15 2.89 -0.20
N LYS A 372 9.21 2.29 0.52
CA LYS A 372 7.95 2.92 0.94
C LYS A 372 7.94 3.12 2.43
N ARG A 373 7.42 4.26 2.90
CA ARG A 373 7.00 4.45 4.30
C ARG A 373 5.77 5.34 4.36
N ALA A 374 4.71 4.86 5.01
CA ALA A 374 3.52 5.64 5.31
C ALA A 374 3.36 5.69 6.83
N TYR A 375 3.99 6.66 7.47
CA TYR A 375 4.00 6.80 8.91
C TYR A 375 2.67 7.38 9.39
N MET A 376 2.19 6.86 10.51
CA MET A 376 0.96 7.28 11.17
C MET A 376 1.30 7.86 12.54
N SER A 377 0.74 9.03 12.87
CA SER A 377 1.00 9.68 14.16
C SER A 377 -0.26 10.30 14.75
N ASN A 378 -0.42 10.16 16.06
CA ASN A 378 -1.41 10.84 16.89
C ASN A 378 -0.83 12.10 17.56
N SER A 379 0.37 12.55 17.16
CA SER A 379 1.01 13.74 17.73
C SER A 379 0.10 14.96 17.58
N THR A 380 0.10 15.78 18.63
CA THR A 380 -0.60 17.07 18.73
C THR A 380 0.38 18.23 18.89
N THR A 381 1.67 18.01 18.67
CA THR A 381 2.75 18.98 18.89
C THR A 381 3.66 19.15 17.67
N LEU A 382 3.19 18.73 16.49
CA LEU A 382 3.95 18.69 15.24
C LEU A 382 4.73 19.99 14.95
N ARG A 383 4.15 21.16 15.22
CA ARG A 383 4.85 22.44 14.99
C ARG A 383 6.01 22.63 15.95
N ASN A 384 5.75 22.42 17.24
CA ASN A 384 6.73 22.58 18.31
C ASN A 384 7.88 21.59 18.18
N ASP A 385 7.58 20.39 17.69
CA ASP A 385 8.57 19.33 17.49
C ASP A 385 9.44 19.60 16.24
N GLY A 386 9.10 20.58 15.40
CA GLY A 386 9.82 20.91 14.17
C GLY A 386 9.51 19.95 13.01
N TRP A 387 8.32 19.35 13.01
CA TRP A 387 7.91 18.37 12.01
C TRP A 387 7.84 18.95 10.59
N THR A 388 7.32 20.16 10.44
CA THR A 388 7.13 20.80 9.12
C THR A 388 8.47 21.13 8.46
N ASP A 389 9.45 21.56 9.26
CA ASP A 389 10.85 21.70 8.83
C ASP A 389 11.42 20.35 8.41
N TRP A 390 11.31 19.34 9.28
CA TRP A 390 11.84 18.00 9.00
C TRP A 390 11.30 17.43 7.68
N VAL A 391 9.97 17.38 7.47
CA VAL A 391 9.41 16.86 6.20
C VAL A 391 9.92 17.65 5.00
N SER A 392 9.95 18.98 5.10
CA SER A 392 10.38 19.83 4.00
C SER A 392 11.86 19.64 3.67
N ASP A 393 12.71 19.47 4.68
CA ASP A 393 14.13 19.19 4.53
C ASP A 393 14.36 17.80 3.93
N ARG A 394 13.62 16.78 4.36
CA ARG A 394 13.71 15.45 3.75
C ARG A 394 13.37 15.47 2.27
N VAL A 395 12.34 16.21 1.86
CA VAL A 395 12.00 16.37 0.43
C VAL A 395 13.10 17.15 -0.32
N GLN A 396 13.73 18.13 0.33
CA GLN A 396 14.83 18.91 -0.24
C GLN A 396 16.10 18.08 -0.44
N ASP A 397 16.44 17.22 0.52
CA ASP A 397 17.66 16.42 0.55
C ASP A 397 17.77 15.47 -0.65
N ILE A 398 16.63 14.98 -1.16
CA ILE A 398 16.60 14.03 -2.27
C ILE A 398 16.51 14.71 -3.65
N GLN A 399 16.31 16.03 -3.73
CA GLN A 399 16.10 16.72 -5.01
C GLN A 399 17.23 16.43 -6.02
N GLY A 400 18.49 16.43 -5.57
CA GLY A 400 19.65 16.14 -6.41
C GLY A 400 19.73 14.71 -6.96
N ALA A 401 18.97 13.78 -6.37
CA ALA A 401 18.89 12.39 -6.83
C ALA A 401 17.73 12.14 -7.83
N LEU A 402 16.79 13.09 -7.99
CA LEU A 402 15.59 12.91 -8.82
C LEU A 402 15.90 12.81 -10.32
N ASP A 403 16.99 13.46 -10.74
CA ASP A 403 17.53 13.34 -12.09
C ASP A 403 18.52 12.17 -12.22
N ASN A 404 18.99 11.63 -11.09
CA ASN A 404 19.99 10.56 -11.00
C ASN A 404 19.37 9.21 -10.58
N GLY A 405 18.21 8.92 -11.13
CA GLY A 405 17.58 7.60 -11.03
C GLY A 405 16.62 7.40 -9.85
N CYS A 406 16.40 8.41 -8.98
CA CYS A 406 15.32 8.36 -7.99
C CYS A 406 14.06 9.07 -8.51
N LYS A 407 12.88 8.68 -8.01
CA LYS A 407 11.63 9.42 -8.18
C LYS A 407 10.90 9.45 -6.85
N LEU A 408 10.25 10.56 -6.54
CA LEU A 408 9.64 10.81 -5.25
C LEU A 408 8.12 10.97 -5.39
N SER A 409 7.40 10.33 -4.47
CA SER A 409 5.97 10.53 -4.27
C SER A 409 5.70 10.66 -2.78
N VAL A 410 5.49 11.90 -2.33
CA VAL A 410 5.15 12.22 -0.94
C VAL A 410 3.68 12.58 -0.85
N GLN A 411 2.98 12.11 0.17
CA GLN A 411 1.61 12.49 0.47
C GLN A 411 1.41 12.66 1.97
N ILE A 412 0.89 13.80 2.36
CA ILE A 412 0.53 14.13 3.74
C ILE A 412 -0.98 14.32 3.78
N GLN A 413 -1.67 13.42 4.47
CA GLN A 413 -3.11 13.50 4.69
C GLN A 413 -3.39 13.83 6.16
N HIS A 414 -4.19 14.87 6.37
CA HIS A 414 -4.66 15.25 7.69
C HIS A 414 -5.97 14.53 8.05
N PHE A 415 -6.05 14.05 9.29
CA PHE A 415 -7.23 13.40 9.87
C PHE A 415 -7.64 14.00 11.22
N GLY A 416 -6.74 14.72 11.90
CA GLY A 416 -6.79 14.99 13.33
C GLY A 416 -7.53 16.25 13.77
N GLY A 417 -7.31 16.59 15.04
CA GLY A 417 -7.92 17.73 15.72
C GLY A 417 -9.08 17.33 16.63
N THR A 418 -9.33 18.13 17.66
CA THR A 418 -10.32 17.86 18.72
C THR A 418 -11.75 17.70 18.21
N LYS A 419 -12.12 18.40 17.13
CA LYS A 419 -13.44 18.30 16.49
C LYS A 419 -13.48 17.30 15.32
N SER A 420 -12.38 16.60 15.02
CA SER A 420 -12.32 15.66 13.90
C SER A 420 -13.42 14.60 13.95
N ARG A 421 -13.98 14.29 12.78
CA ARG A 421 -14.96 13.22 12.57
C ARG A 421 -14.32 11.92 12.04
N PHE A 422 -13.00 11.83 11.99
CA PHE A 422 -12.26 10.62 11.59
C PHE A 422 -12.62 9.37 12.43
N TYR A 423 -13.11 9.61 13.65
CA TYR A 423 -13.51 8.60 14.64
C TYR A 423 -14.99 8.22 14.58
N ARG A 424 -15.72 8.63 13.54
CA ARG A 424 -17.19 8.70 13.51
C ARG A 424 -17.95 7.49 14.06
N ASN A 425 -17.41 6.28 13.91
CA ASN A 425 -18.17 5.04 14.16
C ASN A 425 -17.68 4.19 15.32
N ASP A 426 -16.59 4.57 15.97
CA ASP A 426 -15.96 3.72 16.97
C ASP A 426 -15.98 4.45 18.31
N ARG A 427 -17.10 5.01 18.80
CA ARG A 427 -17.24 5.42 20.21
C ARG A 427 -18.49 4.78 20.85
N ASN A 428 -18.39 4.35 22.10
CA ASN A 428 -19.51 3.83 22.88
C ASN A 428 -20.36 4.99 23.42
N GLU A 429 -21.44 4.68 24.11
CA GLU A 429 -22.36 5.69 24.67
C GLU A 429 -21.69 6.60 25.70
N GLN A 430 -20.56 6.18 26.26
CA GLN A 430 -19.71 6.93 27.19
C GLN A 430 -18.61 7.74 26.46
N GLY A 431 -18.55 7.67 25.14
CA GLY A 431 -17.53 8.34 24.32
C GLY A 431 -16.22 7.57 24.17
N GLU A 432 -16.10 6.34 24.68
CA GLU A 432 -14.87 5.54 24.58
C GLU A 432 -14.77 4.81 23.25
N PRO A 433 -13.57 4.64 22.66
CA PRO A 433 -13.47 3.97 21.39
C PRO A 433 -14.12 2.56 21.38
N ARG A 434 -15.07 2.27 20.50
CA ARG A 434 -15.41 0.87 20.18
C ARG A 434 -14.20 0.31 19.41
N ASN A 435 -13.95 -0.99 19.46
CA ASN A 435 -12.82 -1.63 18.79
C ASN A 435 -13.40 -2.58 17.74
N THR A 436 -14.22 -2.04 16.84
CA THR A 436 -15.01 -2.82 15.86
C THR A 436 -14.21 -3.24 14.64
N THR A 437 -13.01 -2.69 14.48
CA THR A 437 -12.06 -2.99 13.41
C THR A 437 -10.66 -3.21 13.99
N SER A 438 -9.78 -3.86 13.24
CA SER A 438 -8.42 -4.17 13.69
C SER A 438 -7.36 -3.16 13.26
N PHE A 439 -7.78 -1.98 12.77
CA PHE A 439 -6.86 -0.89 12.43
C PHE A 439 -6.19 -0.33 13.70
N SER A 440 -4.86 -0.30 13.73
CA SER A 440 -4.09 0.21 14.88
C SER A 440 -3.67 1.69 14.79
N TRP A 441 -4.06 2.37 13.73
CA TRP A 441 -3.73 3.76 13.47
C TRP A 441 -4.97 4.67 13.52
N ARG A 442 -6.07 4.19 14.11
CA ARG A 442 -7.35 4.92 14.12
C ARG A 442 -7.29 6.25 14.84
N ASP A 443 -6.42 6.36 15.85
CA ASP A 443 -6.11 7.55 16.64
C ASP A 443 -5.14 8.53 15.96
N SER A 444 -4.81 8.32 14.69
CA SER A 444 -3.86 9.19 13.99
C SER A 444 -4.47 10.54 13.64
N ASN A 445 -3.71 11.60 13.89
CA ASN A 445 -3.99 12.94 13.40
C ASN A 445 -3.49 13.15 11.97
N ILE A 446 -2.47 12.39 11.56
CA ILE A 446 -1.78 12.62 10.30
C ILE A 446 -1.19 11.32 9.76
N CYS A 447 -1.27 11.17 8.43
CA CYS A 447 -0.53 10.17 7.68
C CYS A 447 0.52 10.87 6.83
N CYS A 448 1.79 10.49 7.00
CA CYS A 448 2.92 11.01 6.24
C CYS A 448 3.54 9.90 5.40
N VAL A 449 3.25 9.93 4.11
CA VAL A 449 3.75 8.99 3.10
C VAL A 449 4.97 9.59 2.43
N LEU A 450 6.11 8.90 2.53
CA LEU A 450 7.40 9.27 1.95
C LEU A 450 7.90 8.11 1.09
N ASP A 451 7.49 8.09 -0.19
CA ASP A 451 7.82 7.00 -1.12
C ASP A 451 8.97 7.41 -2.05
N CYS A 452 10.06 6.63 -2.06
CA CYS A 452 11.17 6.81 -2.99
C CYS A 452 11.31 5.62 -3.94
N PHE A 453 11.05 5.87 -5.21
CA PHE A 453 11.26 4.94 -6.31
C PHE A 453 12.67 5.09 -6.85
N TYR A 454 13.23 4.02 -7.41
CA TYR A 454 14.61 4.01 -7.89
C TYR A 454 14.78 3.15 -9.15
N SER A 455 15.67 3.60 -10.03
CA SER A 455 16.22 2.79 -11.12
C SER A 455 17.35 1.90 -10.61
N GLU A 456 17.80 0.98 -11.47
CA GLU A 456 18.98 0.16 -11.22
C GLU A 456 20.19 1.04 -10.85
N GLY A 457 20.95 0.62 -9.82
CA GLY A 457 22.09 1.38 -9.27
C GLY A 457 21.74 2.45 -8.23
N SER A 458 20.52 2.99 -8.21
CA SER A 458 20.14 4.07 -7.27
C SER A 458 19.49 3.58 -5.97
N ARG A 459 19.39 2.25 -5.78
CA ARG A 459 18.83 1.62 -4.57
C ARG A 459 19.48 2.10 -3.26
N PRO A 460 20.83 2.19 -3.13
CA PRO A 460 21.45 2.65 -1.88
C PRO A 460 21.09 4.10 -1.52
N ILE A 461 20.83 4.96 -2.51
CA ILE A 461 20.40 6.34 -2.29
C ILE A 461 18.99 6.36 -1.71
N ALA A 462 18.07 5.59 -2.30
CA ALA A 462 16.70 5.49 -1.82
C ALA A 462 16.63 4.88 -0.40
N GLU A 463 17.38 3.81 -0.13
CA GLU A 463 17.46 3.17 1.18
C GLU A 463 18.09 4.09 2.23
N GLY A 464 19.20 4.78 1.92
CA GLY A 464 19.84 5.74 2.82
C GLY A 464 18.95 6.95 3.12
N TRP A 465 18.24 7.47 2.12
CA TRP A 465 17.24 8.52 2.34
C TRP A 465 16.10 8.05 3.24
N GLN A 466 15.62 6.82 3.05
CA GLN A 466 14.56 6.28 3.91
C GLN A 466 15.05 6.00 5.33
N ALA A 467 16.28 5.55 5.53
CA ALA A 467 16.86 5.35 6.85
C ALA A 467 16.86 6.66 7.66
N GLY A 468 17.22 7.78 7.04
CA GLY A 468 17.12 9.10 7.68
C GLY A 468 15.67 9.53 7.99
N ASN A 469 14.69 9.07 7.21
CA ASN A 469 13.28 9.27 7.55
C ASN A 469 12.86 8.42 8.76
N ASP A 470 13.37 7.18 8.83
CA ASP A 470 13.09 6.25 9.93
C ASP A 470 13.65 6.74 11.27
N GLU A 471 14.77 7.47 11.27
CA GLU A 471 15.34 8.11 12.47
C GLU A 471 14.45 9.25 13.02
N GLY A 472 13.66 9.89 12.16
CA GLY A 472 12.75 10.98 12.52
C GLY A 472 11.45 10.55 13.19
N VAL A 473 11.25 9.25 13.43
CA VAL A 473 10.01 8.65 13.96
C VAL A 473 10.33 7.57 15.00
N GLY A 474 9.59 7.53 16.12
CA GLY A 474 9.67 6.51 17.15
C GLY A 474 10.98 6.53 17.96
N SER A 475 11.52 7.72 18.24
CA SER A 475 12.74 7.91 19.02
C SER A 475 12.67 9.19 19.88
N ASP A 476 13.51 9.30 20.91
CA ASP A 476 13.59 10.51 21.76
C ASP A 476 13.95 11.80 21.00
N GLN A 477 14.49 11.67 19.78
CA GLN A 477 14.83 12.79 18.89
C GLN A 477 13.83 12.95 17.73
N ALA A 478 12.80 12.11 17.68
CA ALA A 478 11.83 12.09 16.60
C ALA A 478 11.07 13.41 16.51
N LYS A 479 10.79 13.81 15.27
CA LYS A 479 10.06 15.03 14.92
C LYS A 479 8.58 14.76 14.67
N PHE A 480 8.19 13.49 14.54
CA PHE A 480 6.84 13.10 14.14
C PHE A 480 6.04 12.38 15.22
N CYS A 481 6.66 11.43 15.91
CA CYS A 481 6.10 10.71 17.06
C CYS A 481 7.27 10.17 17.87
N VAL A 482 7.34 10.52 19.15
CA VAL A 482 8.44 10.08 20.03
C VAL A 482 8.21 8.64 20.52
N GLU A 483 6.95 8.28 20.76
CA GLU A 483 6.57 7.06 21.49
C GLU A 483 6.40 5.82 20.60
N ASP A 484 5.95 5.98 19.35
CA ASP A 484 5.62 4.86 18.48
C ASP A 484 5.96 5.15 17.01
N ARG A 485 6.35 4.09 16.30
CA ARG A 485 6.52 4.05 14.86
C ARG A 485 5.40 3.23 14.23
N ARG A 486 4.24 3.82 14.04
CA ARG A 486 3.13 3.19 13.31
C ARG A 486 3.25 3.40 11.82
N VAL A 487 2.87 2.40 11.05
CA VAL A 487 2.83 2.46 9.59
C VAL A 487 1.51 1.96 9.02
N LEU A 488 1.14 2.50 7.86
CA LEU A 488 0.03 1.98 7.07
C LEU A 488 0.40 0.62 6.48
N TRP A 489 -0.60 -0.27 6.42
CA TRP A 489 -0.55 -1.62 5.83
C TRP A 489 0.42 -1.79 4.65
N GLY A 490 1.45 -2.63 4.84
CA GLY A 490 2.41 -3.03 3.81
C GLY A 490 3.50 -2.00 3.45
N SER A 491 3.59 -0.86 4.15
CA SER A 491 4.52 0.20 3.79
C SER A 491 5.86 0.19 4.55
N HIS A 492 6.37 -0.95 5.02
CA HIS A 492 7.65 -1.00 5.75
C HIS A 492 8.60 -2.07 5.21
N ASP A 493 8.39 -3.35 5.51
CA ASP A 493 9.27 -4.41 5.05
C ASP A 493 8.48 -5.72 4.87
N PRO A 494 8.87 -6.64 3.96
CA PRO A 494 8.32 -7.99 3.91
C PRO A 494 8.64 -8.87 5.13
N ASN A 495 9.68 -8.58 5.93
CA ASN A 495 9.98 -9.38 7.12
C ASN A 495 9.07 -9.03 8.29
N LEU A 496 7.83 -9.50 8.21
CA LEU A 496 6.78 -9.22 9.17
C LEU A 496 7.09 -9.67 10.61
N HIS A 497 8.05 -10.57 10.82
CA HIS A 497 8.47 -10.94 12.17
C HIS A 497 8.91 -9.70 12.97
N ASP A 498 9.79 -8.89 12.38
CA ASP A 498 10.43 -7.76 13.06
C ASP A 498 9.57 -6.48 13.03
N VAL A 499 8.69 -6.36 12.04
CA VAL A 499 7.95 -5.12 11.76
C VAL A 499 6.45 -5.19 12.07
N HIS A 500 5.89 -6.34 12.45
CA HIS A 500 4.45 -6.46 12.74
C HIS A 500 3.97 -5.50 13.84
N LYS A 501 4.82 -5.23 14.84
CA LYS A 501 4.57 -4.26 15.91
C LYS A 501 4.29 -2.84 15.42
N TYR A 502 4.74 -2.49 14.21
CA TYR A 502 4.45 -1.20 13.59
C TYR A 502 3.08 -1.17 12.87
N TYR A 503 2.47 -2.34 12.63
CA TYR A 503 1.15 -2.48 11.99
C TYR A 503 0.04 -2.81 12.99
N TYR A 504 0.37 -3.42 14.13
CA TYR A 504 -0.58 -3.86 15.15
C TYR A 504 -0.12 -3.49 16.56
N GLU A 505 -1.05 -3.04 17.40
CA GLU A 505 -0.83 -2.80 18.82
C GLU A 505 -0.67 -4.12 19.61
N GLU A 506 0.56 -4.52 19.92
CA GLU A 506 0.85 -5.71 20.75
C GLU A 506 0.23 -5.61 22.15
N ALA A 507 0.33 -4.43 22.79
CA ALA A 507 -0.15 -4.21 24.15
C ALA A 507 -1.66 -4.46 24.35
N SER A 508 -2.44 -4.40 23.26
CA SER A 508 -3.89 -4.62 23.27
C SER A 508 -4.31 -6.08 23.08
N GLY A 509 -3.37 -6.99 22.76
CA GLY A 509 -3.68 -8.37 22.38
C GLY A 509 -4.37 -8.51 21.01
N LYS A 510 -4.42 -7.41 20.24
CA LYS A 510 -5.12 -7.31 18.94
C LYS A 510 -4.52 -8.27 17.92
N TYR A 511 -3.19 -8.38 17.86
CA TYR A 511 -2.52 -9.29 16.93
C TYR A 511 -2.79 -10.77 17.27
N GLU A 512 -2.74 -11.14 18.54
CA GLU A 512 -3.03 -12.50 19.02
C GLU A 512 -4.48 -12.89 18.72
N ARG A 513 -5.42 -11.95 18.91
CA ARG A 513 -6.83 -12.13 18.54
C ARG A 513 -6.97 -12.39 17.05
N LEU A 514 -6.34 -11.59 16.19
CA LEU A 514 -6.34 -11.82 14.74
C LEU A 514 -5.76 -13.19 14.37
N CYS A 515 -4.64 -13.58 14.99
CA CYS A 515 -4.02 -14.89 14.74
C CYS A 515 -4.95 -16.04 15.16
N LYS A 516 -5.68 -15.89 16.27
CA LYS A 516 -6.68 -16.87 16.73
C LYS A 516 -7.82 -16.98 15.72
N ILE A 517 -8.36 -15.86 15.25
CA ILE A 517 -9.44 -15.82 14.27
C ILE A 517 -8.99 -16.41 12.93
N LYS A 518 -7.76 -16.12 12.48
CA LYS A 518 -7.21 -16.73 11.25
C LYS A 518 -7.19 -18.26 11.33
N ARG A 519 -6.72 -18.82 12.45
CA ARG A 519 -6.71 -20.29 12.64
C ARG A 519 -8.10 -20.92 12.60
N GLU A 520 -9.13 -20.18 13.00
CA GLU A 520 -10.52 -20.64 12.95
C GLU A 520 -11.06 -20.68 11.51
N TYR A 521 -10.85 -19.61 10.74
CA TYR A 521 -11.43 -19.46 9.39
C TYR A 521 -10.53 -19.97 8.24
N ASP A 522 -9.25 -20.24 8.55
CA ASP A 522 -8.25 -20.84 7.67
C ASP A 522 -7.48 -21.95 8.40
N PRO A 523 -8.17 -23.04 8.82
CA PRO A 523 -7.57 -24.10 9.65
C PRO A 523 -6.47 -24.87 8.92
N THR A 524 -6.45 -24.81 7.59
CA THR A 524 -5.48 -25.46 6.71
C THR A 524 -4.34 -24.54 6.28
N GLY A 525 -4.39 -23.24 6.63
CA GLY A 525 -3.36 -22.28 6.25
C GLY A 525 -3.26 -22.03 4.74
N VAL A 526 -4.37 -22.07 4.01
CA VAL A 526 -4.41 -21.82 2.56
C VAL A 526 -4.03 -20.38 2.25
N PHE A 527 -4.45 -19.41 3.06
CA PHE A 527 -4.19 -17.99 2.81
C PHE A 527 -2.90 -17.51 3.50
N THR A 528 -1.88 -18.35 3.58
CA THR A 528 -0.58 -18.06 4.23
C THR A 528 0.48 -17.35 3.38
N PRO A 529 0.39 -17.16 2.04
CA PRO A 529 1.35 -16.31 1.34
C PRO A 529 1.36 -14.88 1.89
N ASN A 530 0.22 -14.47 2.43
CA ASN A 530 0.10 -13.29 3.26
C ASN A 530 0.61 -13.61 4.68
N GLY A 531 1.85 -13.21 4.98
CA GLY A 531 2.49 -13.50 6.28
C GLY A 531 1.94 -12.70 7.47
N PHE A 532 0.89 -11.91 7.29
CA PHE A 532 0.23 -11.23 8.39
C PHE A 532 -0.68 -12.20 9.16
N CYS A 533 -0.89 -11.95 10.45
CA CYS A 533 -1.79 -12.73 11.32
C CYS A 533 -1.49 -14.24 11.43
N VAL A 534 -0.28 -14.70 11.07
CA VAL A 534 0.12 -16.11 11.21
C VAL A 534 0.82 -16.42 12.54
N GLY A 535 1.15 -15.40 13.33
CA GLY A 535 1.88 -15.50 14.59
C GLY A 535 3.41 -15.41 14.40
N SER A 536 4.11 -14.75 15.31
CA SER A 536 5.55 -14.43 15.19
C SER A 536 6.45 -15.67 15.08
N SER A 537 6.08 -16.79 15.70
CA SER A 537 6.83 -18.06 15.65
C SER A 537 6.57 -18.91 14.38
N ALA A 538 5.47 -18.67 13.66
CA ALA A 538 5.17 -19.35 12.40
C ALA A 538 5.91 -18.72 11.20
N VAL A 539 6.19 -17.40 11.28
CA VAL A 539 6.99 -16.67 10.29
C VAL A 539 8.40 -17.27 10.18
N VAL A 540 9.00 -17.75 11.28
CA VAL A 540 10.32 -18.40 11.26
C VAL A 540 10.34 -19.69 10.42
N ARG A 541 9.25 -20.46 10.39
CA ARG A 541 9.15 -21.62 9.48
C ARG A 541 8.98 -21.19 8.03
N GLN A 542 8.15 -20.18 7.77
CA GLN A 542 7.91 -19.71 6.41
C GLN A 542 9.14 -19.02 5.79
N VAL A 543 9.86 -18.21 6.58
CA VAL A 543 11.15 -17.62 6.21
C VAL A 543 12.23 -18.69 6.12
N GLY A 544 12.22 -19.69 7.00
CA GLY A 544 13.11 -20.85 6.94
C GLY A 544 12.91 -21.70 5.68
N ASP A 545 11.66 -21.92 5.27
CA ASP A 545 11.32 -22.63 4.03
C ASP A 545 11.61 -21.76 2.79
N GLN A 546 11.42 -20.44 2.87
CA GLN A 546 11.82 -19.48 1.84
C GLN A 546 13.34 -19.45 1.64
N ALA A 547 14.10 -19.39 2.73
CA ALA A 547 15.55 -19.42 2.72
C ALA A 547 16.07 -20.77 2.22
N ARG A 548 15.42 -21.88 2.59
CA ARG A 548 15.76 -23.23 2.13
C ARG A 548 15.49 -23.40 0.64
N GLN A 549 14.34 -22.96 0.13
CA GLN A 549 14.04 -22.97 -1.32
C GLN A 549 14.96 -22.05 -2.12
N LEU A 550 15.40 -20.91 -1.55
CA LEU A 550 16.37 -20.02 -2.17
C LEU A 550 17.78 -20.65 -2.18
N ALA A 551 18.17 -21.33 -1.10
CA ALA A 551 19.44 -22.05 -0.99
C ALA A 551 19.50 -23.24 -1.97
N GLU A 552 18.44 -24.04 -2.07
CA GLU A 552 18.30 -25.13 -3.05
C GLU A 552 18.39 -24.60 -4.50
N ARG A 553 17.89 -23.38 -4.75
CA ARG A 553 18.05 -22.68 -6.05
C ARG A 553 19.50 -22.29 -6.33
N VAL A 554 20.21 -21.75 -5.34
CA VAL A 554 21.63 -21.38 -5.48
C VAL A 554 22.50 -22.61 -5.72
N GLU A 555 22.22 -23.73 -5.03
CA GLU A 555 22.87 -25.02 -5.28
C GLU A 555 22.57 -25.57 -6.67
N SER A 556 21.33 -25.43 -7.16
CA SER A 556 20.93 -25.90 -8.50
C SER A 556 21.53 -25.13 -9.67
N LEU A 557 22.06 -23.92 -9.44
CA LEU A 557 22.62 -23.04 -10.47
C LEU A 557 24.13 -23.23 -10.74
N SER A 558 24.80 -24.22 -10.14
CA SER A 558 26.23 -24.49 -10.38
C SER A 558 27.16 -23.28 -10.13
N ILE A 559 26.81 -22.36 -9.22
CA ILE A 559 27.66 -21.21 -8.84
C ILE A 559 28.23 -21.35 -7.42
N ALA A 560 28.38 -22.59 -6.95
CA ALA A 560 28.95 -22.94 -5.64
C ALA A 560 30.32 -22.26 -5.33
N PRO A 561 31.20 -21.93 -6.30
CA PRO A 561 32.47 -21.28 -5.95
C PRO A 561 32.36 -19.79 -5.59
N ALA A 562 31.27 -19.08 -5.95
CA ALA A 562 31.15 -17.64 -5.72
C ALA A 562 30.54 -17.28 -4.36
N PHE A 563 29.78 -18.20 -3.75
CA PHE A 563 29.06 -17.94 -2.51
C PHE A 563 29.95 -17.99 -1.26
N ASN A 564 31.06 -18.72 -1.30
CA ASN A 564 32.07 -18.74 -0.23
C ASN A 564 32.85 -17.42 -0.08
N PHE A 565 32.68 -16.47 -1.01
CA PHE A 565 33.34 -15.17 -0.96
C PHE A 565 32.53 -14.11 -0.18
N ILE A 566 31.21 -14.27 -0.05
CA ILE A 566 30.32 -13.23 0.53
C ILE A 566 30.18 -13.36 2.06
N LEU A 567 30.48 -14.54 2.64
CA LEU A 567 30.41 -14.76 4.08
C LEU A 567 31.69 -14.35 4.85
N ALA A 568 32.69 -13.79 4.18
CA ALA A 568 33.95 -13.39 4.80
C ALA A 568 33.95 -11.95 5.36
N ASP A 569 33.01 -11.08 4.95
CA ASP A 569 33.10 -9.62 5.21
C ASP A 569 31.81 -8.97 5.77
N ALA A 570 30.93 -9.74 6.41
CA ALA A 570 29.78 -9.16 7.12
C ALA A 570 30.19 -8.65 8.52
N PRO A 571 30.10 -7.34 8.82
CA PRO A 571 30.25 -6.85 10.19
C PRO A 571 29.04 -7.28 11.03
N ALA A 572 29.31 -8.02 12.10
CA ALA A 572 28.35 -8.42 13.13
C ALA A 572 27.78 -7.18 13.87
N PRO A 573 26.57 -7.28 14.48
CA PRO A 573 26.37 -8.21 15.60
C PRO A 573 25.09 -9.05 15.46
N TYR A 574 25.24 -10.37 15.44
CA TYR A 574 24.18 -11.31 15.81
C TYR A 574 24.72 -12.49 16.63
N ASP A 575 23.79 -13.05 17.39
CA ASP A 575 23.79 -13.92 18.57
C ASP A 575 24.70 -15.17 18.55
N GLU A 576 25.11 -15.62 19.74
CA GLU A 576 26.07 -16.68 20.08
C GLU A 576 25.72 -18.05 19.48
N HIS A 577 24.45 -18.25 19.10
CA HIS A 577 23.93 -19.47 18.51
C HIS A 577 24.27 -19.66 17.02
N VAL A 578 24.51 -18.56 16.27
CA VAL A 578 24.94 -18.59 14.86
C VAL A 578 26.45 -18.87 14.77
N LEU A 579 27.22 -18.40 15.75
CA LEU A 579 28.66 -18.66 15.85
C LEU A 579 28.95 -20.15 16.07
N GLN A 580 28.14 -20.84 16.89
CA GLN A 580 28.30 -22.29 17.10
C GLN A 580 28.00 -23.11 15.83
N GLN A 581 27.06 -22.67 14.99
CA GLN A 581 26.81 -23.32 13.69
C GLN A 581 27.92 -23.02 12.67
N ALA A 582 28.48 -21.81 12.68
CA ALA A 582 29.59 -21.43 11.82
C ALA A 582 30.90 -22.17 12.21
N GLU A 583 31.16 -22.40 13.50
CA GLU A 583 32.32 -23.17 13.97
C GLU A 583 32.20 -24.67 13.63
N PHE A 584 30.99 -25.23 13.72
CA PHE A 584 30.72 -26.60 13.26
C PHE A 584 31.02 -26.77 11.77
N LEU A 585 30.61 -25.81 10.93
CA LEU A 585 30.88 -25.82 9.49
C LEU A 585 32.36 -25.57 9.16
N ARG A 586 33.08 -24.73 9.93
CA ARG A 586 34.53 -24.55 9.79
C ARG A 586 35.32 -25.83 10.08
N SER A 587 34.85 -26.64 11.03
CA SER A 587 35.50 -27.91 11.36
C SER A 587 35.47 -28.95 10.23
N MET A 588 34.58 -28.78 9.24
CA MET A 588 34.47 -29.65 8.07
C MET A 588 35.38 -29.26 6.89
N ALA A 589 36.03 -28.09 6.93
CA ALA A 589 36.78 -27.54 5.79
C ALA A 589 38.31 -27.79 5.81
N ASN A 590 38.82 -28.60 6.74
CA ASN A 590 40.26 -28.92 6.84
C ASN A 590 40.64 -30.21 6.08
N ASP A 591 40.25 -30.32 4.81
CA ASP A 591 40.74 -31.38 3.93
C ASP A 591 41.76 -30.78 2.93
N GLU A 592 43.05 -30.99 3.21
CA GLU A 592 44.19 -30.47 2.43
C GLU A 592 44.16 -30.69 0.90
N PRO A 593 43.53 -31.74 0.33
CA PRO A 593 43.50 -31.93 -1.12
C PRO A 593 42.77 -30.81 -1.87
N LEU A 594 41.76 -30.18 -1.26
CA LEU A 594 40.92 -29.17 -1.93
C LEU A 594 41.64 -27.80 -2.07
N ALA A 595 42.54 -27.49 -1.13
CA ALA A 595 43.32 -26.25 -1.16
C ALA A 595 44.35 -26.25 -2.31
N GLU A 596 44.97 -27.40 -2.62
CA GLU A 596 45.89 -27.54 -3.75
C GLU A 596 45.17 -27.43 -5.10
N GLU A 597 43.94 -27.92 -5.19
CA GLU A 597 43.13 -27.86 -6.42
C GLU A 597 42.63 -26.43 -6.71
N LEU A 598 42.27 -25.69 -5.66
CA LEU A 598 41.92 -24.27 -5.76
C LEU A 598 43.13 -23.40 -6.16
N GLN A 599 44.32 -23.72 -5.65
CA GLN A 599 45.56 -23.01 -6.04
C GLN A 599 45.88 -23.24 -7.53
N ARG A 600 45.78 -24.49 -8.01
CA ARG A 600 45.95 -24.81 -9.45
C ARG A 600 44.95 -24.08 -10.35
N SER A 601 43.69 -23.99 -9.93
CA SER A 601 42.66 -23.28 -10.69
C SER A 601 42.94 -21.77 -10.77
N ARG A 602 43.48 -21.18 -9.70
CA ARG A 602 43.90 -19.78 -9.64
C ARG A 602 45.03 -19.48 -10.62
N ASP A 603 46.05 -20.33 -10.63
CA ASP A 603 47.22 -20.17 -11.50
C ASP A 603 46.81 -20.30 -12.99
N LEU A 604 45.89 -21.21 -13.31
CA LEU A 604 45.33 -21.38 -14.66
C LEU A 604 44.49 -20.18 -15.13
N GLN A 605 43.71 -19.56 -14.24
CA GLN A 605 42.97 -18.34 -14.57
C GLN A 605 43.88 -17.14 -14.76
N HIS A 606 44.92 -17.01 -13.92
CA HIS A 606 45.88 -15.92 -14.04
C HIS A 606 46.68 -16.03 -15.34
N GLN A 607 47.10 -17.24 -15.73
CA GLN A 607 47.78 -17.47 -17.01
C GLN A 607 46.89 -17.10 -18.21
N ARG A 608 45.60 -17.46 -18.18
CA ARG A 608 44.62 -17.11 -19.24
C ARG A 608 44.33 -15.62 -19.36
N ILE A 609 44.53 -14.86 -18.29
CA ILE A 609 44.40 -13.39 -18.28
C ILE A 609 45.64 -12.77 -18.91
N LEU A 610 46.83 -13.28 -18.59
CA LEU A 610 48.08 -12.83 -19.19
C LEU A 610 48.13 -13.13 -20.70
N ASP A 611 47.70 -14.33 -21.12
CA ASP A 611 47.62 -14.73 -22.54
C ASP A 611 46.59 -13.92 -23.37
N ARG A 612 45.73 -13.13 -22.72
CA ARG A 612 44.75 -12.23 -23.37
C ARG A 612 45.20 -10.78 -23.40
N LEU A 613 46.30 -10.45 -22.72
CA LEU A 613 46.86 -9.10 -22.64
C LEU A 613 48.09 -8.91 -23.55
N ASP A 614 48.65 -9.99 -24.10
CA ASP A 614 49.53 -10.03 -25.28
C ASP A 614 48.74 -10.34 -26.56
#